data_AF-A0A925CAE6-F1
#
_entry.id   AF-A0A925CAE6-F1
#
_cell.length_a   1.000
_cell.length_b   1.000
_cell.length_c   1.000
_cell.angle_alpha   90.00
_cell.angle_beta   90.00
_cell.angle_gamma   90.00
#
_symmetry.space_group_name_H-M   'P 1'
#
loop_
_entity.id
_entity.type
_entity.pdbx_description
1 polymer ?
#
loop_
_entity_poly.entity_id
_entity_poly.type
_entity_poly.pdbx_seq_one_letter_code
_entity_poly.pdbx_strand_id
1 'polypeptide(L)'
;MSVLPLLGGCESSPAASPGESAHGPEVNLPAAIRPRIGVAHVFDGQPLIVPVYVQGRVEGVSVSAGSITLDAKLHALSPTPTAEAPGVDPDGAWLGASPSLRAAQPGEDPVAWFIVAQVPVDIRDSSLRIGDHSVPLVMHAPAPPLPSLRPPVRGLAIRAMQQSKHLLAALQRAQLDPALRWRAQSLSVALEIPPPSDVISPTDSSGVLDAAALHHQSLWSAALNRLSILDAALATDVHWRLVSVVSFGHGIYMPVWPAPDEAMTRMLETLLDAGAPDEQALTMARAWVESLPDAAAWIIDDAGWIALAQPTRSTPGEPSLSPSAPGVPDLAQSVNEFQPIAAVVNFLEGRVIAWAHAAGDVGPPAEPLPVESFSSQTVKAGPMADSSRRSLGGPPMLQIRVGGTSITRPAIATSLAAAPPGLLIGPLHADLTGWAIAAGANAPPMASPLGTKALLYRNTASGEAHTGAPDESSAPTGWTLYVECATAPRRGESETTEVRDQVRIWIGPSNAPRALRVGPNGAVFEEGVRESRFGERQYAPPKLIGTARAHIQADRWSAWVSIPASAIEAGPSLRLGIDRVDGLGRHSAWPRPMLPWQIGPGRVIVDLSTWTLPGEHLGTTESTGR
;
A
#
# COMPACT_ATOMS: atom_id res chain seq x y z
N MET A 1 12.47 3.63 -1.20
CA MET A 1 12.83 3.36 -2.61
C MET A 1 12.39 4.57 -3.41
N SER A 2 13.32 5.27 -4.05
CA SER A 2 12.99 6.48 -4.82
C SER A 2 12.56 6.11 -6.23
N VAL A 3 11.58 6.83 -6.78
CA VAL A 3 11.03 6.72 -8.15
C VAL A 3 12.04 7.20 -9.23
N LEU A 4 13.27 7.43 -8.82
CA LEU A 4 14.30 8.10 -9.58
C LEU A 4 15.32 7.18 -10.31
N PRO A 5 15.16 5.86 -10.60
CA PRO A 5 16.19 5.14 -11.39
C PRO A 5 16.57 5.87 -12.69
N LEU A 6 15.57 6.37 -13.41
CA LEU A 6 15.71 7.15 -14.64
C LEU A 6 15.87 8.68 -14.43
N LEU A 7 15.60 9.20 -13.23
CA LEU A 7 15.60 10.64 -12.91
C LEU A 7 16.65 11.04 -11.86
N GLY A 8 17.44 10.09 -11.36
CA GLY A 8 18.37 10.29 -10.25
C GLY A 8 18.55 9.06 -9.35
N GLY A 9 19.35 8.08 -9.80
CA GLY A 9 19.89 7.05 -8.90
C GLY A 9 20.68 7.69 -7.76
N CYS A 10 20.06 7.83 -6.58
CA CYS A 10 20.72 8.39 -5.41
C CYS A 10 21.61 7.33 -4.75
N GLU A 11 22.80 7.13 -5.30
CA GLU A 11 23.94 7.08 -4.39
C GLU A 11 23.97 8.42 -3.68
N SER A 12 23.66 8.42 -2.39
CA SER A 12 23.83 9.61 -1.57
C SER A 12 25.31 9.99 -1.64
N SER A 13 25.63 11.19 -2.13
CA SER A 13 26.91 11.83 -1.80
C SER A 13 27.13 11.64 -0.30
N PRO A 14 28.31 11.15 0.15
CA PRO A 14 28.54 10.86 1.55
C PRO A 14 28.26 12.12 2.35
N ALA A 15 27.22 12.05 3.19
CA ALA A 15 26.79 13.21 3.96
C ALA A 15 27.96 13.67 4.82
N ALA A 16 28.47 14.87 4.54
CA ALA A 16 29.50 15.48 5.36
C ALA A 16 28.96 15.51 6.80
N SER A 17 29.70 14.88 7.72
CA SER A 17 29.20 14.69 9.08
C SER A 17 28.94 16.05 9.74
N PRO A 18 27.78 16.27 10.38
CA PRO A 18 27.43 17.56 10.96
C PRO A 18 28.24 17.78 12.25
N GLY A 19 29.49 18.19 12.10
CA GLY A 19 30.44 18.17 13.22
C GLY A 19 31.84 18.72 12.92
N GLU A 20 31.94 19.85 12.22
CA GLU A 20 32.94 20.92 12.47
C GLU A 20 32.79 22.03 11.40
N SER A 21 32.32 23.20 11.82
CA SER A 21 32.29 24.40 10.98
C SER A 21 33.68 25.03 10.90
N ALA A 22 34.63 24.32 10.30
CA ALA A 22 35.91 24.90 9.92
C ALA A 22 35.70 25.75 8.67
N HIS A 23 35.83 27.08 8.80
CA HIS A 23 35.95 27.99 7.66
C HIS A 23 37.31 27.79 6.95
N GLY A 24 37.45 26.66 6.26
CA GLY A 24 38.48 26.51 5.23
C GLY A 24 38.24 27.51 4.10
N PRO A 25 39.30 27.95 3.40
CA PRO A 25 39.14 28.85 2.26
C PRO A 25 38.22 28.21 1.22
N GLU A 26 37.21 28.95 0.79
CA GLU A 26 36.26 28.55 -0.25
C GLU A 26 37.04 28.34 -1.57
N VAL A 27 37.46 27.10 -1.83
CA VAL A 27 38.19 26.75 -3.05
C VAL A 27 37.20 26.88 -4.19
N ASN A 28 37.36 27.97 -4.93
CA ASN A 28 36.48 28.40 -6.01
C ASN A 28 36.69 27.48 -7.24
N LEU A 29 36.21 26.23 -7.11
CA LEU A 29 36.22 25.25 -8.17
C LEU A 29 35.29 25.73 -9.30
N PRO A 30 35.71 25.67 -10.57
CA PRO A 30 34.83 26.02 -11.68
C PRO A 30 33.60 25.11 -11.65
N ALA A 31 32.42 25.70 -11.89
CA ALA A 31 31.17 24.99 -11.78
C ALA A 31 31.11 23.83 -12.78
N ALA A 32 31.01 22.60 -12.26
CA ALA A 32 31.03 21.39 -13.06
C ALA A 32 29.60 20.86 -13.25
N ILE A 33 29.21 20.67 -14.51
CA ILE A 33 27.93 20.06 -14.90
C ILE A 33 28.23 18.76 -15.61
N ARG A 34 27.84 17.64 -15.00
CA ARG A 34 28.13 16.30 -15.54
C ARG A 34 26.84 15.55 -15.88
N PRO A 35 26.63 15.14 -17.15
CA PRO A 35 25.51 14.27 -17.54
C PRO A 35 25.46 12.97 -16.73
N ARG A 36 24.24 12.52 -16.41
CA ARG A 36 23.97 11.28 -15.67
C ARG A 36 23.58 10.11 -16.56
N ILE A 37 23.49 10.33 -17.87
CA ILE A 37 23.14 9.33 -18.89
C ILE A 37 24.35 9.00 -19.76
N GLY A 38 24.45 7.74 -20.20
CA GLY A 38 25.48 7.30 -21.15
C GLY A 38 25.15 7.64 -22.61
N VAL A 39 23.87 7.82 -22.94
CA VAL A 39 23.35 8.16 -24.26
C VAL A 39 22.18 9.13 -24.09
N ALA A 40 22.08 10.14 -24.95
CA ALA A 40 20.96 11.06 -25.03
C ALA A 40 20.07 10.66 -26.22
N HIS A 41 18.88 10.15 -25.92
CA HIS A 41 17.86 9.90 -26.94
C HIS A 41 17.15 11.21 -27.28
N VAL A 42 16.89 11.45 -28.56
CA VAL A 42 16.22 12.65 -29.06
C VAL A 42 15.07 12.26 -29.97
N PHE A 43 13.97 12.99 -29.89
CA PHE A 43 12.80 12.83 -30.76
C PHE A 43 12.54 14.15 -31.49
N ASP A 44 12.37 14.09 -32.80
CA ASP A 44 12.19 15.29 -33.63
C ASP A 44 11.03 16.17 -33.14
N GLY A 45 11.31 17.46 -32.91
CA GLY A 45 10.33 18.44 -32.46
C GLY A 45 9.90 18.33 -31.00
N GLN A 46 10.59 17.54 -30.18
CA GLN A 46 10.31 17.39 -28.74
C GLN A 46 11.43 17.96 -27.86
N PRO A 47 11.12 18.35 -26.61
CA PRO A 47 12.15 18.75 -25.65
C PRO A 47 13.03 17.55 -25.26
N LEU A 48 14.34 17.77 -25.30
CA LEU A 48 15.33 16.87 -24.73
C LEU A 48 15.48 17.14 -23.23
N ILE A 49 15.53 16.07 -22.45
CA ILE A 49 15.73 16.10 -21.00
C ILE A 49 16.99 15.32 -20.66
N VAL A 50 17.98 15.98 -20.07
CA VAL A 50 19.22 15.34 -19.60
C VAL A 50 19.36 15.54 -18.09
N PRO A 51 19.25 14.50 -17.25
CA PRO A 51 19.61 14.61 -15.84
C PRO A 51 21.11 14.87 -15.69
N VAL A 52 21.47 15.79 -14.81
CA VAL A 52 22.86 16.21 -14.57
C VAL A 52 23.20 16.21 -13.07
N TYR A 53 24.48 16.03 -12.76
CA TYR A 53 25.06 16.50 -11.51
C TYR A 53 25.54 17.94 -11.68
N VAL A 54 25.34 18.77 -10.67
CA VAL A 54 25.82 20.15 -10.61
C VAL A 54 26.68 20.31 -9.36
N GLN A 55 27.92 20.77 -9.54
CA GLN A 55 28.84 21.09 -8.45
C GLN A 55 29.27 22.56 -8.58
N GLY A 56 29.04 23.34 -7.51
CA GLY A 56 29.29 24.79 -7.51
C GLY A 56 28.15 25.61 -8.12
N ARG A 57 28.37 26.93 -8.22
CA ARG A 57 27.37 27.89 -8.72
C ARG A 57 27.43 27.99 -10.25
N VAL A 58 26.39 27.52 -10.93
CA VAL A 58 26.25 27.64 -12.38
C VAL A 58 25.56 28.96 -12.74
N GLU A 59 26.21 29.79 -13.59
CA GLU A 59 25.63 31.04 -14.11
C GLU A 59 24.95 30.88 -15.49
N GLY A 60 25.14 29.74 -16.14
CA GLY A 60 24.49 29.38 -17.40
C GLY A 60 24.96 28.01 -17.89
N VAL A 61 24.24 27.42 -18.86
CA VAL A 61 24.60 26.13 -19.45
C VAL A 61 24.73 26.27 -20.96
N SER A 62 25.91 25.94 -21.47
CA SER A 62 26.10 25.75 -22.91
C SER A 62 25.84 24.29 -23.25
N VAL A 63 24.88 24.08 -24.15
CA VAL A 63 24.59 22.80 -24.76
C VAL A 63 24.72 22.97 -26.27
N SER A 64 25.48 22.09 -26.93
CA SER A 64 25.54 22.08 -28.39
C SER A 64 25.48 20.67 -28.96
N ALA A 65 24.92 20.54 -30.15
CA ALA A 65 25.07 19.37 -30.99
C ALA A 65 25.93 19.81 -32.18
N GLY A 66 27.13 19.23 -32.33
CA GLY A 66 28.12 19.70 -33.32
C GLY A 66 28.40 21.20 -33.23
N SER A 67 28.06 21.92 -34.29
CA SER A 67 28.16 23.39 -34.39
C SER A 67 26.89 24.16 -33.98
N ILE A 68 25.80 23.47 -33.64
CA ILE A 68 24.51 24.08 -33.29
C ILE A 68 24.42 24.22 -31.77
N THR A 69 24.37 25.45 -31.26
CA THR A 69 24.02 25.72 -29.86
C THR A 69 22.51 25.58 -29.67
N LEU A 70 22.09 24.84 -28.65
CA LEU A 70 20.67 24.63 -28.33
C LEU A 70 20.18 25.71 -27.33
N ASP A 71 18.92 26.13 -27.42
CA ASP A 71 18.27 26.85 -26.31
C ASP A 71 18.02 25.85 -25.19
N ALA A 72 18.90 25.89 -24.19
CA ALA A 72 18.97 24.94 -23.10
C ALA A 72 18.94 25.65 -21.75
N LYS A 73 18.09 25.16 -20.85
CA LYS A 73 17.87 25.74 -19.53
C LYS A 73 18.14 24.69 -18.46
N LEU A 74 18.82 25.11 -17.40
CA LEU A 74 19.07 24.28 -16.24
C LEU A 74 17.94 24.47 -15.23
N HIS A 75 17.28 23.37 -14.89
CA HIS A 75 16.20 23.32 -13.93
C HIS A 75 16.61 22.47 -12.73
N ALA A 76 16.54 23.07 -11.55
CA ALA A 76 16.58 22.34 -10.29
C ALA A 76 15.17 21.86 -9.94
N LEU A 77 15.04 20.60 -9.51
CA LEU A 77 13.82 20.08 -8.90
C LEU A 77 14.04 19.84 -7.41
N SER A 78 13.19 20.47 -6.61
CA SER A 78 12.99 20.14 -5.20
C SER A 78 11.86 19.12 -5.09
N PRO A 79 11.83 18.26 -4.06
CA PRO A 79 10.57 17.68 -3.66
C PRO A 79 9.68 18.85 -3.28
N THR A 80 8.48 18.92 -3.86
CA THR A 80 7.39 19.65 -3.21
C THR A 80 7.34 19.06 -1.81
N PRO A 81 7.56 19.85 -0.75
CA PRO A 81 7.31 19.34 0.58
C PRO A 81 5.84 18.96 0.56
N THR A 82 5.54 17.66 0.63
CA THR A 82 4.19 17.18 0.84
C THR A 82 3.80 17.64 2.23
N ALA A 83 3.31 18.88 2.31
CA ALA A 83 1.97 19.06 2.83
C ALA A 83 1.12 18.02 2.10
N GLU A 84 1.00 16.85 2.72
CA GLU A 84 0.02 15.83 2.37
C GLU A 84 -1.31 16.59 2.40
N ALA A 85 -1.77 17.00 1.22
CA ALA A 85 -2.73 18.08 1.06
C ALA A 85 -3.96 17.72 1.90
N PRO A 86 -4.31 18.45 2.98
CA PRO A 86 -5.03 17.84 4.08
C PRO A 86 -6.34 17.16 3.67
N GLY A 87 -6.32 15.84 3.56
CA GLY A 87 -7.37 15.05 2.89
C GLY A 87 -6.96 14.51 1.52
N VAL A 88 -5.71 14.03 1.38
CA VAL A 88 -5.31 13.22 0.22
C VAL A 88 -6.24 12.02 0.19
N ASP A 89 -6.98 11.86 -0.92
CA ASP A 89 -7.81 10.70 -1.17
C ASP A 89 -6.96 9.43 -0.97
N PRO A 90 -7.40 8.40 -0.20
CA PRO A 90 -6.69 7.14 -0.06
C PRO A 90 -6.24 6.55 -1.41
N ASP A 91 -7.02 6.75 -2.48
CA ASP A 91 -6.68 6.32 -3.84
C ASP A 91 -5.39 6.99 -4.38
N GLY A 92 -5.04 8.17 -3.87
CA GLY A 92 -3.83 8.90 -4.25
C GLY A 92 -2.53 8.35 -3.64
N ALA A 93 -2.60 7.57 -2.56
CA ALA A 93 -1.46 6.86 -1.99
C ALA A 93 -1.21 5.50 -2.66
N TRP A 94 -2.22 4.98 -3.39
CA TRP A 94 -2.21 3.65 -3.99
C TRP A 94 -1.03 3.38 -4.91
N LEU A 95 -0.68 4.34 -5.78
CA LEU A 95 0.45 4.21 -6.70
C LEU A 95 1.82 4.41 -6.05
N GLY A 96 1.88 4.41 -4.72
CA GLY A 96 3.07 4.68 -3.94
C GLY A 96 3.32 6.18 -3.74
N ALA A 97 4.11 6.49 -2.71
CA ALA A 97 4.53 7.85 -2.43
C ALA A 97 5.66 8.27 -3.37
N SER A 98 5.33 8.62 -4.62
CA SER A 98 6.21 9.47 -5.42
C SER A 98 6.32 10.84 -4.75
N PRO A 99 7.53 11.35 -4.46
CA PRO A 99 7.67 12.73 -4.03
C PRO A 99 7.22 13.62 -5.20
N SER A 100 6.12 14.35 -5.03
CA SER A 100 5.67 15.31 -6.03
C SER A 100 6.79 16.33 -6.24
N LEU A 101 7.37 16.42 -7.43
CA LEU A 101 8.48 17.34 -7.70
C LEU A 101 7.94 18.73 -8.08
N ARG A 102 8.72 19.76 -7.80
CA ARG A 102 8.50 21.12 -8.30
C ARG A 102 9.83 21.76 -8.68
N ALA A 103 9.78 22.82 -9.48
CA ALA A 103 10.93 23.70 -9.64
C ALA A 103 11.41 24.18 -8.26
N ALA A 104 12.71 24.03 -8.01
CA ALA A 104 13.35 24.53 -6.80
C ALA A 104 13.31 26.06 -6.78
N GLN A 105 13.07 26.65 -5.63
CA GLN A 105 13.20 28.10 -5.45
C GLN A 105 14.67 28.46 -5.18
N PRO A 106 15.11 29.69 -5.51
CA PRO A 106 16.45 30.14 -5.19
C PRO A 106 16.77 29.99 -3.68
N GLY A 107 17.82 29.23 -3.36
CA GLY A 107 18.24 28.94 -1.98
C GLY A 107 17.70 27.64 -1.37
N GLU A 108 16.93 26.85 -2.12
CA GLU A 108 16.62 25.46 -1.73
C GLU A 108 17.75 24.51 -2.16
N ASP A 109 17.96 23.43 -1.40
CA ASP A 109 18.76 22.28 -1.81
C ASP A 109 17.92 21.35 -2.71
N PRO A 110 18.17 21.28 -4.03
CA PRO A 110 17.38 20.44 -4.91
C PRO A 110 17.81 18.97 -4.83
N VAL A 111 16.85 18.07 -5.02
CA VAL A 111 17.11 16.62 -5.06
C VAL A 111 17.62 16.14 -6.42
N ALA A 112 17.36 16.91 -7.48
CA ALA A 112 17.79 16.59 -8.84
C ALA A 112 17.94 17.84 -9.71
N TRP A 113 18.80 17.75 -10.72
CA TRP A 113 19.02 18.79 -11.72
C TRP A 113 18.83 18.22 -13.13
N PHE A 114 18.19 18.99 -14.00
CA PHE A 114 17.89 18.62 -15.38
C PHE A 114 18.24 19.75 -16.33
N ILE A 115 18.81 19.42 -17.46
CA ILE A 115 18.85 20.29 -18.63
C ILE A 115 17.59 20.00 -19.44
N VAL A 116 16.82 21.04 -19.73
CA VAL A 116 15.74 21.04 -20.73
C VAL A 116 16.25 21.78 -21.96
N ALA A 117 16.31 21.13 -23.11
CA ALA A 117 16.76 21.75 -24.36
C ALA A 117 15.73 21.56 -25.48
N GLN A 118 15.50 22.59 -26.29
CA GLN A 118 14.75 22.45 -27.52
C GLN A 118 15.64 21.92 -28.64
N VAL A 119 15.21 20.85 -29.30
CA VAL A 119 15.98 20.19 -30.37
C VAL A 119 15.38 20.57 -31.74
N PRO A 120 16.14 21.28 -32.59
CA PRO A 120 15.81 21.44 -34.00
C PRO A 120 15.61 20.10 -34.71
N VAL A 121 14.65 20.06 -35.64
CA VAL A 121 14.28 18.87 -36.45
C VAL A 121 15.42 18.40 -37.36
N ASP A 122 16.44 19.23 -37.61
CA ASP A 122 17.54 18.97 -38.53
C ASP A 122 18.88 18.63 -37.85
N ILE A 123 18.91 18.25 -36.57
CA ILE A 123 20.17 17.80 -35.93
C ILE A 123 20.65 16.48 -36.57
N ARG A 124 21.89 16.50 -37.07
CA ARG A 124 22.55 15.33 -37.68
C ARG A 124 23.80 14.87 -36.92
N ASP A 125 24.10 15.51 -35.80
CA ASP A 125 25.29 15.23 -35.00
C ASP A 125 25.12 13.98 -34.15
N SER A 126 26.20 13.20 -34.04
CA SER A 126 26.25 11.97 -33.23
C SER A 126 26.55 12.22 -31.76
N SER A 127 26.71 13.47 -31.32
CA SER A 127 26.94 13.78 -29.90
C SER A 127 26.46 15.17 -29.47
N LEU A 128 26.03 15.21 -28.21
CA LEU A 128 25.63 16.39 -27.46
C LEU A 128 26.77 16.78 -26.52
N ARG A 129 27.24 18.01 -26.61
CA ARG A 129 28.17 18.60 -25.64
C ARG A 129 27.39 19.32 -24.56
N ILE A 130 27.70 19.02 -23.31
CA ILE A 130 27.19 19.69 -22.10
C ILE A 130 28.43 20.13 -21.32
N GLY A 131 28.79 21.42 -21.44
CA GLY A 131 30.11 21.89 -21.03
C GLY A 131 31.25 21.10 -21.69
N ASP A 132 32.13 20.54 -20.86
CA ASP A 132 33.27 19.73 -21.31
C ASP A 132 32.93 18.24 -21.56
N HIS A 133 31.73 17.80 -21.20
CA HIS A 133 31.28 16.42 -21.44
C HIS A 133 30.62 16.26 -22.80
N SER A 134 30.90 15.14 -23.48
CA SER A 134 30.22 14.72 -24.70
C SER A 134 29.40 13.46 -24.40
N VAL A 135 28.14 13.45 -24.81
CA VAL A 135 27.19 12.34 -24.68
C VAL A 135 26.76 11.93 -26.09
N PRO A 136 26.86 10.64 -26.50
CA PRO A 136 26.31 10.16 -27.76
C PRO A 136 24.83 10.53 -27.93
N LEU A 137 24.46 10.97 -29.14
CA LEU A 137 23.08 11.24 -29.54
C LEU A 137 22.53 10.05 -30.33
N VAL A 138 21.33 9.60 -29.96
CA VAL A 138 20.52 8.68 -30.76
C VAL A 138 19.24 9.40 -31.17
N MET A 139 19.19 9.79 -32.43
CA MET A 139 18.02 10.42 -33.04
C MET A 139 16.97 9.35 -33.35
N HIS A 140 15.77 9.55 -32.84
CA HIS A 140 14.57 8.79 -33.17
C HIS A 140 13.63 9.66 -33.98
N ALA A 141 12.95 9.06 -34.97
CA ALA A 141 11.81 9.68 -35.63
C ALA A 141 10.74 10.11 -34.60
N PRO A 142 9.85 11.08 -34.92
CA PRO A 142 8.73 11.42 -34.05
C PRO A 142 8.04 10.17 -33.54
N ALA A 143 8.03 9.98 -32.22
CA ALA A 143 7.51 8.74 -31.64
C ALA A 143 6.08 8.53 -32.13
N PRO A 144 5.75 7.38 -32.76
CA PRO A 144 4.38 7.13 -33.19
C PRO A 144 3.47 7.21 -31.95
N PRO A 145 2.19 7.59 -32.12
CA PRO A 145 1.23 7.45 -31.04
C PRO A 145 1.30 6.01 -30.55
N LEU A 146 1.26 5.82 -29.21
CA LEU A 146 1.29 4.49 -28.60
C LEU A 146 0.33 3.58 -29.36
N PRO A 147 0.78 2.37 -29.77
CA PRO A 147 -0.08 1.47 -30.52
C PRO A 147 -1.37 1.29 -29.73
N SER A 148 -2.52 1.32 -30.42
CA SER A 148 -3.85 1.24 -29.82
C SER A 148 -4.17 -0.20 -29.37
N LEU A 149 -3.31 -0.71 -28.51
CA LEU A 149 -3.43 -1.98 -27.82
C LEU A 149 -4.69 -1.91 -26.97
N ARG A 150 -5.70 -2.64 -27.40
CA ARG A 150 -6.95 -2.76 -26.67
C ARG A 150 -6.72 -3.64 -25.44
N PRO A 151 -7.35 -3.32 -24.30
CA PRO A 151 -7.36 -4.23 -23.16
C PRO A 151 -7.79 -5.65 -23.56
N PRO A 152 -7.18 -6.72 -23.00
CA PRO A 152 -7.76 -8.07 -23.07
C PRO A 152 -9.12 -8.14 -22.33
N VAL A 153 -9.47 -7.07 -21.63
CA VAL A 153 -10.73 -6.81 -20.95
C VAL A 153 -11.88 -6.64 -21.95
N ARG A 154 -12.84 -7.58 -21.93
CA ARG A 154 -14.03 -7.54 -22.80
C ARG A 154 -14.94 -6.35 -22.45
N GLY A 155 -15.54 -5.73 -23.46
CA GLY A 155 -16.04 -4.34 -23.43
C GLY A 155 -17.03 -3.92 -22.33
N LEU A 156 -17.73 -4.83 -21.63
CA LEU A 156 -18.53 -4.46 -20.46
C LEU A 156 -17.66 -3.89 -19.32
N ALA A 157 -16.46 -4.44 -19.12
CA ALA A 157 -15.57 -3.96 -18.07
C ALA A 157 -14.81 -2.68 -18.44
N ILE A 158 -14.64 -2.35 -19.73
CA ILE A 158 -14.11 -1.04 -20.16
C ILE A 158 -15.04 0.09 -19.68
N ARG A 159 -16.36 -0.04 -19.88
CA ARG A 159 -17.33 0.95 -19.37
C ARG A 159 -17.33 1.06 -17.84
N ALA A 160 -17.16 -0.06 -17.15
CA ALA A 160 -17.06 -0.07 -15.69
C ALA A 160 -15.77 0.62 -15.19
N MET A 161 -14.64 0.44 -15.88
CA MET A 161 -13.39 1.15 -15.64
C MET A 161 -13.54 2.66 -15.88
N GLN A 162 -14.14 3.07 -17.02
CA GLN A 162 -14.44 4.48 -17.34
C GLN A 162 -15.31 5.18 -16.28
N GLN A 163 -16.13 4.42 -15.54
CA GLN A 163 -17.03 4.92 -14.50
C GLN A 163 -16.47 4.75 -13.07
N SER A 164 -15.30 4.13 -12.91
CA SER A 164 -14.72 3.86 -11.60
C SER A 164 -14.08 5.13 -11.02
N LYS A 165 -14.69 5.67 -9.97
CA LYS A 165 -14.18 6.85 -9.26
C LYS A 165 -12.73 6.64 -8.79
N HIS A 166 -12.45 5.45 -8.24
CA HIS A 166 -11.12 5.07 -7.76
C HIS A 166 -10.07 5.08 -8.89
N LEU A 167 -10.39 4.49 -10.05
CA LEU A 167 -9.49 4.51 -11.20
C LEU A 167 -9.22 5.93 -11.68
N LEU A 168 -10.26 6.77 -11.77
CA LEU A 168 -10.14 8.15 -12.22
C LEU A 168 -9.32 9.00 -11.23
N ALA A 169 -9.52 8.84 -9.92
CA ALA A 169 -8.73 9.49 -8.88
C ALA A 169 -7.25 9.07 -8.93
N ALA A 170 -6.98 7.76 -9.05
CA ALA A 170 -5.63 7.23 -9.18
C ALA A 170 -4.94 7.70 -10.48
N LEU A 171 -5.66 7.75 -11.61
CA LEU A 171 -5.16 8.29 -12.88
C LEU A 171 -4.86 9.79 -12.79
N GLN A 172 -5.76 10.58 -12.20
CA GLN A 172 -5.56 12.01 -11.99
C GLN A 172 -4.33 12.27 -11.10
N ARG A 173 -4.14 11.46 -10.04
CA ARG A 173 -2.94 11.54 -9.20
C ARG A 173 -1.67 11.16 -9.96
N ALA A 174 -1.71 10.09 -10.75
CA ALA A 174 -0.60 9.65 -11.60
C ALA A 174 -0.19 10.72 -12.62
N GLN A 175 -1.13 11.50 -13.16
CA GLN A 175 -0.83 12.61 -14.06
C GLN A 175 -0.06 13.76 -13.39
N LEU A 176 -0.08 13.87 -12.06
CA LEU A 176 0.72 14.86 -11.32
C LEU A 176 2.19 14.44 -11.14
N ASP A 177 2.54 13.18 -11.41
CA ASP A 177 3.91 12.66 -11.33
C ASP A 177 4.48 12.42 -12.75
N PRO A 178 5.54 13.12 -13.19
CA PRO A 178 6.16 12.91 -14.50
C PRO A 178 6.62 11.46 -14.78
N ALA A 179 6.97 10.70 -13.75
CA ALA A 179 7.40 9.31 -13.90
C ALA A 179 6.23 8.35 -14.20
N LEU A 180 5.00 8.72 -13.80
CA LEU A 180 3.78 7.92 -13.92
C LEU A 180 2.78 8.48 -14.95
N ARG A 181 2.89 9.76 -15.33
CA ARG A 181 1.97 10.43 -16.25
C ARG A 181 1.83 9.71 -17.58
N TRP A 182 2.92 9.20 -18.16
CA TRP A 182 2.87 8.48 -19.42
C TRP A 182 2.06 7.18 -19.32
N ARG A 183 2.14 6.45 -18.19
CA ARG A 183 1.30 5.27 -17.91
C ARG A 183 -0.17 5.66 -17.81
N ALA A 184 -0.45 6.76 -17.10
CA ALA A 184 -1.79 7.29 -16.94
C ALA A 184 -2.41 7.71 -18.28
N GLN A 185 -1.67 8.45 -19.11
CA GLN A 185 -2.09 8.86 -20.45
C GLN A 185 -2.29 7.67 -21.38
N SER A 186 -1.35 6.72 -21.39
CA SER A 186 -1.45 5.46 -22.15
C SER A 186 -2.73 4.70 -21.80
N LEU A 187 -3.01 4.56 -20.51
CA LEU A 187 -4.21 3.88 -20.02
C LEU A 187 -5.48 4.68 -20.32
N SER A 188 -5.46 6.01 -20.19
CA SER A 188 -6.59 6.87 -20.59
C SER A 188 -6.93 6.72 -22.07
N VAL A 189 -5.92 6.67 -22.96
CA VAL A 189 -6.13 6.43 -24.40
C VAL A 189 -6.69 5.02 -24.64
N ALA A 190 -6.13 3.98 -24.02
CA ALA A 190 -6.61 2.60 -24.16
C ALA A 190 -8.03 2.37 -23.63
N LEU A 191 -8.47 3.19 -22.65
CA LEU A 191 -9.82 3.16 -22.08
C LEU A 191 -10.76 4.23 -22.67
N GLU A 192 -10.36 4.99 -23.68
CA GLU A 192 -11.13 6.10 -24.25
C GLU A 192 -11.60 7.14 -23.19
N ILE A 193 -10.84 7.27 -22.09
CA ILE A 193 -11.09 8.27 -21.04
C ILE A 193 -10.58 9.62 -21.54
N PRO A 194 -11.42 10.66 -21.63
CA PRO A 194 -10.96 11.97 -22.06
C PRO A 194 -9.93 12.52 -21.06
N PRO A 195 -8.91 13.28 -21.52
CA PRO A 195 -8.04 14.00 -20.61
C PRO A 195 -8.87 14.93 -19.73
N PRO A 196 -8.55 15.10 -18.43
CA PRO A 196 -9.34 15.96 -17.57
C PRO A 196 -9.38 17.39 -18.12
N SER A 197 -10.58 17.98 -18.20
CA SER A 197 -10.79 19.35 -18.67
C SER A 197 -9.96 20.38 -17.89
N ASP A 198 -9.68 20.05 -16.62
CA ASP A 198 -8.99 20.89 -15.65
C ASP A 198 -7.49 20.54 -15.52
N VAL A 199 -6.88 19.84 -16.48
CA VAL A 199 -5.41 19.78 -16.58
C VAL A 199 -4.93 21.18 -16.92
N ILE A 200 -4.58 21.91 -15.86
CA ILE A 200 -4.13 23.30 -15.85
C ILE A 200 -3.16 23.53 -17.00
N SER A 201 -3.51 24.46 -17.91
CA SER A 201 -2.60 24.96 -18.94
C SER A 201 -1.24 25.28 -18.32
N PRO A 202 -0.12 24.82 -18.90
CA PRO A 202 1.17 24.84 -18.25
C PRO A 202 1.53 26.25 -17.77
N THR A 203 1.49 26.44 -16.45
CA THR A 203 2.03 27.66 -15.81
C THR A 203 3.55 27.57 -15.84
N ASP A 204 4.27 28.70 -15.92
CA ASP A 204 5.68 28.73 -16.36
C ASP A 204 6.65 27.79 -15.62
N SER A 205 6.34 27.38 -14.38
CA SER A 205 7.13 26.40 -13.60
C SER A 205 6.87 24.92 -13.93
N SER A 206 5.81 24.59 -14.68
CA SER A 206 5.43 23.21 -15.05
C SER A 206 6.22 22.65 -16.23
N GLY A 207 6.75 23.51 -17.11
CA GLY A 207 7.34 23.10 -18.39
C GLY A 207 8.45 22.05 -18.31
N VAL A 208 9.25 22.03 -17.23
CA VAL A 208 10.26 20.96 -17.00
C VAL A 208 9.63 19.61 -16.66
N LEU A 209 8.57 19.60 -15.85
CA LEU A 209 7.85 18.38 -15.47
C LEU A 209 7.06 17.82 -16.66
N ASP A 210 6.50 18.72 -17.47
CA ASP A 210 5.76 18.37 -18.68
C ASP A 210 6.69 17.85 -19.79
N ALA A 211 7.84 18.49 -19.97
CA ALA A 211 8.89 18.01 -20.88
C ALA A 211 9.47 16.66 -20.42
N ALA A 212 9.71 16.46 -19.12
CA ALA A 212 10.14 15.16 -18.58
C ALA A 212 9.11 14.05 -18.82
N ALA A 213 7.82 14.33 -18.60
CA ALA A 213 6.76 13.37 -18.84
C ALA A 213 6.60 13.02 -20.34
N LEU A 214 6.65 14.04 -21.22
CA LEU A 214 6.58 13.85 -22.67
C LEU A 214 7.80 13.07 -23.19
N HIS A 215 9.00 13.38 -22.68
CA HIS A 215 10.21 12.66 -23.04
C HIS A 215 10.12 11.18 -22.65
N HIS A 216 9.72 10.87 -21.40
CA HIS A 216 9.46 9.50 -20.95
C HIS A 216 8.40 8.79 -21.79
N GLN A 217 7.31 9.48 -22.15
CA GLN A 217 6.27 8.93 -23.02
C GLN A 217 6.85 8.51 -24.38
N SER A 218 7.69 9.33 -24.99
CA SER A 218 8.31 9.03 -26.29
C SER A 218 9.32 7.89 -26.24
N LEU A 219 10.13 7.80 -25.17
CA LEU A 219 11.01 6.65 -24.92
C LEU A 219 10.20 5.35 -24.91
N TRP A 220 9.11 5.28 -24.14
CA TRP A 220 8.26 4.10 -24.08
C TRP A 220 7.50 3.83 -25.39
N SER A 221 7.01 4.87 -26.07
CA SER A 221 6.38 4.73 -27.39
C SER A 221 7.31 4.13 -28.44
N ALA A 222 8.55 4.61 -28.53
CA ALA A 222 9.53 4.10 -29.48
C ALA A 222 9.97 2.67 -29.14
N ALA A 223 10.23 2.39 -27.86
CA ALA A 223 10.60 1.05 -27.39
C ALA A 223 9.48 0.01 -27.64
N LEU A 224 8.22 0.34 -27.32
CA LEU A 224 7.08 -0.53 -27.59
C LEU A 224 6.78 -0.68 -29.08
N ASN A 225 6.98 0.37 -29.88
CA ASN A 225 6.82 0.29 -31.33
C ASN A 225 7.90 -0.62 -31.96
N ARG A 226 9.18 -0.51 -31.57
CA ARG A 226 10.22 -1.47 -31.97
C ARG A 226 9.83 -2.88 -31.57
N LEU A 227 9.44 -3.08 -30.30
CA LEU A 227 9.05 -4.39 -29.82
C LEU A 227 7.87 -4.97 -30.61
N SER A 228 6.88 -4.16 -31.00
CA SER A 228 5.74 -4.63 -31.80
C SER A 228 6.07 -5.03 -33.24
N ILE A 229 7.14 -4.48 -33.81
CA ILE A 229 7.68 -4.87 -35.13
C ILE A 229 8.38 -6.23 -35.02
N LEU A 230 9.06 -6.50 -33.90
CA LEU A 230 9.79 -7.74 -33.65
C LEU A 230 8.87 -8.89 -33.18
N ASP A 231 7.99 -8.61 -32.23
CA ASP A 231 7.05 -9.54 -31.61
C ASP A 231 5.83 -8.78 -31.04
N ALA A 232 4.77 -8.70 -31.84
CA ALA A 232 3.54 -7.97 -31.48
C ALA A 232 2.81 -8.54 -30.24
N ALA A 233 2.96 -9.84 -29.96
CA ALA A 233 2.37 -10.46 -28.78
C ALA A 233 3.13 -10.02 -27.52
N LEU A 234 4.46 -10.16 -27.53
CA LEU A 234 5.32 -9.71 -26.43
C LEU A 234 5.23 -8.21 -26.18
N ALA A 235 5.09 -7.38 -27.23
CA ALA A 235 4.83 -5.95 -27.08
C ALA A 235 3.51 -5.66 -26.35
N THR A 236 2.49 -6.48 -26.61
CA THR A 236 1.19 -6.41 -25.95
C THR A 236 1.32 -6.82 -24.48
N ASP A 237 2.02 -7.91 -24.17
CA ASP A 237 2.29 -8.37 -22.81
C ASP A 237 3.06 -7.32 -21.98
N VAL A 238 4.15 -6.78 -22.55
CA VAL A 238 4.96 -5.74 -21.90
C VAL A 238 4.11 -4.50 -21.63
N HIS A 239 3.31 -4.05 -22.60
CA HIS A 239 2.41 -2.92 -22.41
C HIS A 239 1.40 -3.17 -21.29
N TRP A 240 0.71 -4.32 -21.29
CA TRP A 240 -0.27 -4.65 -20.26
C TRP A 240 0.32 -4.76 -18.87
N ARG A 241 1.53 -5.29 -18.73
CA ARG A 241 2.25 -5.27 -17.45
C ARG A 241 2.59 -3.84 -17.01
N LEU A 242 2.96 -2.94 -17.93
CA LEU A 242 3.28 -1.54 -17.61
C LEU A 242 2.07 -0.69 -17.23
N VAL A 243 0.88 -0.94 -17.81
CA VAL A 243 -0.33 -0.10 -17.59
C VAL A 243 -1.53 -0.87 -16.99
N SER A 244 -1.29 -2.03 -16.37
CA SER A 244 -2.34 -2.93 -15.86
C SER A 244 -3.37 -2.27 -14.91
N VAL A 245 -4.62 -2.72 -15.00
CA VAL A 245 -5.73 -2.34 -14.10
C VAL A 245 -6.39 -3.59 -13.57
N VAL A 246 -6.50 -3.71 -12.24
CA VAL A 246 -7.14 -4.83 -11.57
C VAL A 246 -8.54 -4.46 -11.09
N SER A 247 -9.51 -5.34 -11.33
CA SER A 247 -10.84 -5.30 -10.72
C SER A 247 -10.79 -5.82 -9.28
N PHE A 248 -11.18 -5.01 -8.31
CA PHE A 248 -11.33 -5.43 -6.91
C PHE A 248 -12.79 -5.78 -6.55
N GLY A 249 -13.62 -6.02 -7.57
CA GLY A 249 -15.06 -6.19 -7.44
C GLY A 249 -15.77 -4.87 -7.12
N HIS A 250 -17.09 -4.92 -6.95
CA HIS A 250 -17.89 -3.79 -6.43
C HIS A 250 -17.78 -2.45 -7.22
N GLY A 251 -17.32 -2.49 -8.48
CA GLY A 251 -17.06 -1.28 -9.28
C GLY A 251 -15.71 -0.60 -9.00
N ILE A 252 -14.88 -1.19 -8.14
CA ILE A 252 -13.54 -0.71 -7.79
C ILE A 252 -12.54 -1.27 -8.80
N TYR A 253 -11.93 -0.40 -9.58
CA TYR A 253 -10.86 -0.72 -10.52
C TYR A 253 -9.65 0.14 -10.19
N MET A 254 -8.47 -0.45 -10.11
CA MET A 254 -7.27 0.27 -9.69
C MET A 254 -6.02 -0.14 -10.47
N PRO A 255 -5.11 0.81 -10.77
CA PRO A 255 -3.91 0.56 -11.56
C PRO A 255 -2.88 -0.24 -10.76
N VAL A 256 -2.46 -1.42 -11.23
CA VAL A 256 -1.50 -2.28 -10.53
C VAL A 256 -0.23 -2.41 -11.39
N TRP A 257 0.58 -1.36 -11.32
CA TRP A 257 1.79 -1.24 -12.15
C TRP A 257 3.03 -1.71 -11.38
N PRO A 258 4.04 -2.31 -12.05
CA PRO A 258 5.33 -2.58 -11.43
C PRO A 258 6.03 -1.28 -11.04
N ALA A 259 6.69 -1.27 -9.89
CA ALA A 259 7.57 -0.18 -9.48
C ALA A 259 8.74 -0.05 -10.49
N PRO A 260 9.24 1.16 -10.77
CA PRO A 260 10.44 1.32 -11.59
C PRO A 260 11.66 0.65 -10.93
N ASP A 261 12.33 -0.23 -11.66
CA ASP A 261 13.51 -0.95 -11.20
C ASP A 261 14.63 -0.99 -12.28
N GLU A 262 15.74 -1.62 -11.94
CA GLU A 262 16.90 -1.74 -12.83
C GLU A 262 16.62 -2.66 -14.03
N ALA A 263 15.76 -3.68 -13.88
CA ALA A 263 15.42 -4.61 -14.95
C ALA A 263 14.57 -3.92 -16.04
N MET A 264 13.54 -3.17 -15.63
CA MET A 264 12.72 -2.36 -16.51
C MET A 264 13.54 -1.27 -17.22
N THR A 265 14.50 -0.67 -16.50
CA THR A 265 15.42 0.35 -17.06
C THR A 265 16.32 -0.25 -18.14
N ARG A 266 17.02 -1.36 -17.86
CA ARG A 266 17.86 -2.06 -18.84
C ARG A 266 17.07 -2.58 -20.04
N MET A 267 15.83 -3.03 -19.84
CA MET A 267 14.92 -3.40 -20.93
C MET A 267 14.63 -2.21 -21.84
N LEU A 268 14.27 -1.06 -21.28
CA LEU A 268 14.01 0.17 -22.04
C LEU A 268 15.24 0.61 -22.82
N GLU A 269 16.42 0.66 -22.19
CA GLU A 269 17.69 1.01 -22.84
C GLU A 269 18.02 0.04 -24.00
N THR A 270 17.88 -1.27 -23.79
CA THR A 270 18.14 -2.30 -24.82
C THR A 270 17.18 -2.16 -26.01
N LEU A 271 15.91 -1.82 -25.76
CA LEU A 271 14.92 -1.59 -26.81
C LEU A 271 15.23 -0.31 -27.63
N LEU A 272 15.79 0.72 -27.00
CA LEU A 272 16.14 1.99 -27.63
C LEU A 272 17.51 2.00 -28.32
N ASP A 273 18.40 1.07 -27.99
CA ASP A 273 19.70 0.93 -28.65
C ASP A 273 19.55 0.29 -30.04
N ALA A 274 19.70 1.11 -31.09
CA ALA A 274 19.68 0.67 -32.48
C ALA A 274 20.85 -0.27 -32.86
N GLY A 275 21.90 -0.34 -32.05
CA GLY A 275 23.00 -1.30 -32.18
C GLY A 275 22.75 -2.65 -31.50
N ALA A 276 21.78 -2.74 -30.59
CA ALA A 276 21.45 -3.98 -29.89
C ALA A 276 20.77 -4.98 -30.86
N PRO A 277 21.26 -6.24 -30.96
CA PRO A 277 20.61 -7.28 -31.76
C PRO A 277 19.17 -7.53 -31.34
N ASP A 278 18.28 -7.75 -32.30
CA ASP A 278 16.85 -7.94 -32.03
C ASP A 278 16.56 -9.16 -31.12
N GLU A 279 17.36 -10.22 -31.22
CA GLU A 279 17.30 -11.36 -30.30
C GLU A 279 17.60 -10.98 -28.84
N GLN A 280 18.55 -10.05 -28.61
CA GLN A 280 18.86 -9.54 -27.27
C GLN A 280 17.70 -8.68 -26.74
N ALA A 281 17.11 -7.83 -27.58
CA ALA A 281 15.95 -7.02 -27.23
C ALA A 281 14.73 -7.89 -26.85
N LEU A 282 14.42 -8.91 -27.64
CA LEU A 282 13.37 -9.89 -27.35
C LEU A 282 13.65 -10.69 -26.08
N THR A 283 14.90 -11.15 -25.89
CA THR A 283 15.32 -11.89 -24.69
C THR A 283 15.16 -11.06 -23.42
N MET A 284 15.60 -9.79 -23.45
CA MET A 284 15.50 -8.88 -22.31
C MET A 284 14.02 -8.57 -21.97
N ALA A 285 13.17 -8.36 -22.97
CA ALA A 285 11.75 -8.10 -22.77
C ALA A 285 11.00 -9.33 -22.22
N ARG A 286 11.29 -10.55 -22.72
CA ARG A 286 10.76 -11.81 -22.17
C ARG A 286 11.21 -12.02 -20.73
N ALA A 287 12.51 -11.90 -20.45
CA ALA A 287 13.06 -12.04 -19.12
C ALA A 287 12.46 -11.04 -18.12
N TRP A 288 12.15 -9.80 -18.56
CA TRP A 288 11.44 -8.83 -17.73
C TRP A 288 10.01 -9.27 -17.43
N VAL A 289 9.21 -9.67 -18.44
CA VAL A 289 7.84 -10.16 -18.21
C VAL A 289 7.82 -11.40 -17.31
N GLU A 290 8.71 -12.37 -17.56
CA GLU A 290 8.85 -13.61 -16.77
C GLU A 290 9.34 -13.35 -15.32
N SER A 291 10.00 -12.21 -15.06
CA SER A 291 10.38 -11.80 -13.70
C SER A 291 9.23 -11.23 -12.88
N LEU A 292 8.13 -10.83 -13.53
CA LEU A 292 6.96 -10.28 -12.85
C LEU A 292 6.06 -11.42 -12.32
N PRO A 293 5.48 -11.29 -11.11
CA PRO A 293 4.54 -12.26 -10.60
C PRO A 293 3.30 -12.42 -11.49
N ASP A 294 2.93 -13.66 -11.81
CA ASP A 294 1.66 -13.99 -12.47
C ASP A 294 0.44 -13.86 -11.57
N ALA A 295 0.67 -13.85 -10.26
CA ALA A 295 -0.36 -13.64 -9.26
C ALA A 295 0.21 -12.95 -8.03
N ALA A 296 -0.68 -12.28 -7.28
CA ALA A 296 -0.39 -11.78 -5.94
C ALA A 296 -1.36 -12.37 -4.93
N ALA A 297 -0.94 -12.47 -3.67
CA ALA A 297 -1.83 -12.87 -2.59
C ALA A 297 -1.38 -12.30 -1.24
N TRP A 298 -2.35 -11.92 -0.40
CA TRP A 298 -2.14 -11.42 0.96
C TRP A 298 -3.29 -11.86 1.87
N ILE A 299 -3.05 -11.85 3.18
CA ILE A 299 -4.09 -12.16 4.17
C ILE A 299 -4.89 -10.88 4.44
N ILE A 300 -6.22 -10.95 4.29
CA ILE A 300 -7.14 -9.86 4.63
C ILE A 300 -7.58 -9.97 6.10
N ASP A 301 -8.01 -11.15 6.54
CA ASP A 301 -8.49 -11.41 7.90
C ASP A 301 -7.81 -12.67 8.46
N ASP A 302 -7.16 -12.53 9.61
CA ASP A 302 -6.48 -13.61 10.32
C ASP A 302 -7.40 -14.35 11.30
N ALA A 303 -8.62 -13.84 11.55
CA ALA A 303 -9.51 -14.30 12.60
C ALA A 303 -10.21 -15.64 12.28
N GLY A 304 -9.42 -16.64 11.88
CA GLY A 304 -9.84 -18.01 11.69
C GLY A 304 -8.92 -18.98 12.40
N TRP A 305 -9.28 -19.31 13.63
CA TRP A 305 -9.34 -20.67 14.18
C TRP A 305 -9.46 -20.56 15.72
N ILE A 306 -10.68 -20.77 16.24
CA ILE A 306 -10.80 -21.26 17.62
C ILE A 306 -10.88 -22.77 17.48
N ALA A 307 -9.85 -23.48 17.94
CA ALA A 307 -10.03 -24.85 18.37
C ALA A 307 -10.97 -24.79 19.58
N LEU A 308 -12.28 -24.84 19.34
CA LEU A 308 -13.25 -25.10 20.40
C LEU A 308 -12.79 -26.41 21.01
N ALA A 309 -12.20 -26.33 22.21
CA ALA A 309 -11.61 -27.47 22.88
C ALA A 309 -12.64 -28.58 22.84
N GLN A 310 -12.32 -29.70 22.14
CA GLN A 310 -13.30 -30.76 21.91
C GLN A 310 -13.95 -31.07 23.25
N PRO A 311 -15.29 -30.98 23.36
CA PRO A 311 -15.99 -30.99 24.64
C PRO A 311 -15.44 -32.13 25.47
N THR A 312 -14.76 -31.76 26.57
CA THR A 312 -13.72 -32.58 27.19
C THR A 312 -14.23 -34.00 27.36
N ARG A 313 -13.64 -34.95 26.62
CA ARG A 313 -14.12 -36.34 26.43
C ARG A 313 -14.98 -36.75 27.61
N SER A 314 -16.30 -36.78 27.38
CA SER A 314 -17.29 -36.98 28.43
C SER A 314 -16.87 -38.13 29.31
N THR A 315 -16.72 -37.84 30.61
CA THR A 315 -16.14 -38.74 31.60
C THR A 315 -16.87 -40.08 31.50
N PRO A 316 -16.18 -41.20 31.18
CA PRO A 316 -16.85 -42.45 30.86
C PRO A 316 -17.59 -42.99 32.10
N GLY A 317 -18.89 -42.69 32.19
CA GLY A 317 -19.71 -42.94 33.37
C GLY A 317 -20.94 -42.03 33.50
N GLU A 318 -20.95 -40.82 32.92
CA GLU A 318 -22.15 -39.97 32.97
C GLU A 318 -23.27 -40.49 32.04
N PRO A 319 -24.50 -40.68 32.54
CA PRO A 319 -25.62 -41.12 31.71
C PRO A 319 -26.04 -40.01 30.74
N SER A 320 -25.91 -40.28 29.45
CA SER A 320 -26.29 -39.38 28.35
C SER A 320 -27.76 -38.97 28.42
N LEU A 321 -28.05 -37.81 28.99
CA LEU A 321 -29.36 -37.16 28.92
C LEU A 321 -29.61 -36.70 27.48
N SER A 322 -30.56 -37.33 26.80
CA SER A 322 -30.89 -37.06 25.38
C SER A 322 -31.25 -35.58 25.14
N PRO A 323 -30.50 -34.85 24.29
CA PRO A 323 -30.80 -33.46 23.96
C PRO A 323 -31.86 -33.39 22.86
N SER A 324 -33.13 -33.45 23.25
CA SER A 324 -34.28 -33.21 22.35
C SER A 324 -35.02 -31.92 22.71
N ALA A 325 -34.27 -30.87 23.02
CA ALA A 325 -34.81 -29.52 23.26
C ALA A 325 -34.80 -28.73 21.93
N PRO A 326 -35.96 -28.54 21.24
CA PRO A 326 -36.02 -27.71 20.05
C PRO A 326 -35.77 -26.24 20.43
N GLY A 327 -34.69 -25.65 19.92
CA GLY A 327 -34.37 -24.24 20.13
C GLY A 327 -32.91 -23.90 20.46
N VAL A 328 -32.07 -24.89 20.75
CA VAL A 328 -30.60 -24.66 20.82
C VAL A 328 -30.08 -24.55 19.39
N PRO A 329 -29.49 -23.42 18.96
CA PRO A 329 -28.89 -23.31 17.63
C PRO A 329 -27.72 -24.30 17.52
N ASP A 330 -27.62 -24.96 16.37
CA ASP A 330 -26.66 -26.04 16.13
C ASP A 330 -25.22 -25.51 16.21
N LEU A 331 -24.54 -25.81 17.32
CA LEU A 331 -23.14 -25.44 17.56
C LEU A 331 -22.20 -25.96 16.47
N ALA A 332 -22.56 -27.03 15.74
CA ALA A 332 -21.75 -27.51 14.62
C ALA A 332 -21.70 -26.50 13.46
N GLN A 333 -22.69 -25.63 13.30
CA GLN A 333 -22.67 -24.59 12.26
C GLN A 333 -21.72 -23.43 12.58
N SER A 334 -21.47 -23.12 13.87
CA SER A 334 -20.55 -22.03 14.24
C SER A 334 -19.08 -22.37 14.01
N VAL A 335 -18.70 -23.66 14.03
CA VAL A 335 -17.31 -24.11 13.83
C VAL A 335 -16.76 -23.71 12.44
N ASN A 336 -17.63 -23.59 11.43
CA ASN A 336 -17.25 -23.21 10.07
C ASN A 336 -16.97 -21.70 9.87
N GLU A 337 -17.18 -20.84 10.87
CA GLU A 337 -17.03 -19.38 10.75
C GLU A 337 -15.60 -18.86 11.05
N PHE A 338 -14.63 -19.78 11.25
CA PHE A 338 -13.27 -19.48 11.72
C PHE A 338 -12.19 -19.96 10.74
N GLN A 339 -12.17 -19.41 9.52
CA GLN A 339 -11.12 -19.65 8.52
C GLN A 339 -10.41 -18.33 8.13
N PRO A 340 -9.07 -18.30 8.05
CA PRO A 340 -8.35 -17.13 7.54
C PRO A 340 -8.78 -16.82 6.10
N ILE A 341 -8.88 -15.54 5.77
CA ILE A 341 -9.30 -15.07 4.45
C ILE A 341 -8.11 -14.41 3.77
N ALA A 342 -7.75 -14.93 2.60
CA ALA A 342 -6.76 -14.32 1.73
C ALA A 342 -7.44 -13.65 0.52
N ALA A 343 -6.89 -12.54 0.07
CA ALA A 343 -7.11 -12.07 -1.28
C ALA A 343 -6.11 -12.73 -2.23
N VAL A 344 -6.54 -12.91 -3.46
CA VAL A 344 -5.72 -13.30 -4.60
C VAL A 344 -5.97 -12.32 -5.74
N VAL A 345 -4.95 -12.05 -6.55
CA VAL A 345 -5.06 -11.32 -7.83
C VAL A 345 -4.43 -12.17 -8.91
N ASN A 346 -5.11 -12.28 -10.05
CA ASN A 346 -4.62 -12.94 -11.24
C ASN A 346 -4.14 -11.89 -12.26
N PHE A 347 -2.88 -11.95 -12.69
CA PHE A 347 -2.30 -11.09 -13.72
C PHE A 347 -2.14 -11.78 -15.09
N LEU A 348 -2.53 -13.05 -15.20
CA LEU A 348 -2.47 -13.80 -16.45
C LEU A 348 -3.67 -13.50 -17.35
N GLU A 349 -3.45 -13.60 -18.66
CA GLU A 349 -4.55 -13.60 -19.62
C GLU A 349 -5.42 -14.85 -19.45
N GLY A 350 -6.65 -14.63 -19.01
CA GLY A 350 -7.67 -15.66 -18.89
C GLY A 350 -8.07 -15.99 -17.45
N ARG A 351 -9.05 -16.87 -17.31
CA ARG A 351 -9.57 -17.31 -16.01
C ARG A 351 -8.67 -18.41 -15.45
N VAL A 352 -8.21 -18.23 -14.22
CA VAL A 352 -7.48 -19.24 -13.44
C VAL A 352 -8.32 -19.75 -12.27
N ILE A 353 -7.84 -20.80 -11.59
CA ILE A 353 -8.42 -21.30 -10.34
C ILE A 353 -7.52 -20.91 -9.18
N ALA A 354 -8.10 -20.45 -8.07
CA ALA A 354 -7.40 -20.14 -6.84
C ALA A 354 -7.98 -20.88 -5.63
N TRP A 355 -7.12 -21.20 -4.66
CA TRP A 355 -7.47 -21.86 -3.41
C TRP A 355 -6.39 -21.65 -2.34
N ALA A 356 -6.73 -21.88 -1.07
CA ALA A 356 -5.79 -21.75 0.04
C ALA A 356 -5.92 -22.92 1.04
N HIS A 357 -4.80 -23.28 1.67
CA HIS A 357 -4.72 -24.29 2.72
C HIS A 357 -3.56 -23.98 3.68
N ALA A 358 -3.54 -24.63 4.83
CA ALA A 358 -2.39 -24.62 5.72
C ALA A 358 -1.21 -25.36 5.10
N ALA A 359 -0.03 -24.73 5.05
CA ALA A 359 1.17 -25.37 4.55
C ALA A 359 1.55 -26.57 5.44
N GLY A 360 1.85 -27.69 4.79
CA GLY A 360 2.14 -28.98 5.45
C GLY A 360 0.92 -29.76 5.92
N ASP A 361 -0.30 -29.28 5.61
CA ASP A 361 -1.53 -30.06 5.79
C ASP A 361 -1.80 -30.92 4.54
N VAL A 362 -2.39 -32.10 4.75
CA VAL A 362 -2.81 -33.03 3.68
C VAL A 362 -4.34 -33.05 3.55
N GLY A 363 -5.06 -32.25 4.36
CA GLY A 363 -6.49 -32.02 4.22
C GLY A 363 -6.88 -31.50 2.83
N PRO A 364 -8.14 -31.72 2.41
CA PRO A 364 -8.63 -31.16 1.15
C PRO A 364 -8.51 -29.62 1.18
N PRO A 365 -8.12 -28.98 0.08
CA PRO A 365 -8.09 -27.53 0.01
C PRO A 365 -9.49 -26.96 0.19
N ALA A 366 -9.57 -25.68 0.57
CA ALA A 366 -10.84 -24.95 0.47
C ALA A 366 -11.38 -25.00 -0.97
N GLU A 367 -12.68 -24.76 -1.11
CA GLU A 367 -13.38 -24.80 -2.39
C GLU A 367 -12.63 -23.94 -3.44
N PRO A 368 -12.20 -24.54 -4.57
CA PRO A 368 -11.44 -23.83 -5.58
C PRO A 368 -12.32 -22.80 -6.31
N LEU A 369 -11.96 -21.53 -6.22
CA LEU A 369 -12.71 -20.43 -6.82
C LEU A 369 -12.08 -19.96 -8.14
N PRO A 370 -12.89 -19.66 -9.18
CA PRO A 370 -12.38 -19.03 -10.39
C PRO A 370 -12.00 -17.57 -10.11
N VAL A 371 -10.89 -17.14 -10.72
CA VAL A 371 -10.41 -15.75 -10.71
C VAL A 371 -10.25 -15.30 -12.16
N GLU A 372 -10.93 -14.24 -12.54
CA GLU A 372 -10.86 -13.70 -13.90
C GLU A 372 -9.50 -13.05 -14.20
N SER A 373 -9.21 -12.85 -15.49
CA SER A 373 -8.09 -12.05 -15.98
C SER A 373 -8.11 -10.66 -15.36
N PHE A 374 -6.99 -10.22 -14.76
CA PHE A 374 -6.86 -8.93 -14.07
C PHE A 374 -7.98 -8.64 -13.05
N SER A 375 -8.38 -9.67 -12.29
CA SER A 375 -9.33 -9.54 -11.19
C SER A 375 -8.73 -10.04 -9.89
N SER A 376 -9.17 -9.43 -8.79
CA SER A 376 -9.02 -10.01 -7.45
C SER A 376 -10.18 -10.97 -7.14
N GLN A 377 -9.97 -11.84 -6.16
CA GLN A 377 -11.00 -12.65 -5.51
C GLN A 377 -10.58 -12.92 -4.06
N THR A 378 -11.53 -13.20 -3.18
CA THR A 378 -11.23 -13.70 -1.83
C THR A 378 -11.33 -15.22 -1.79
N VAL A 379 -10.33 -15.88 -1.20
CA VAL A 379 -10.31 -17.32 -0.93
C VAL A 379 -10.19 -17.55 0.57
N LYS A 380 -11.02 -18.45 1.10
CA LYS A 380 -10.86 -18.93 2.48
C LYS A 380 -9.78 -20.00 2.51
N ALA A 381 -9.01 -20.08 3.58
CA ALA A 381 -8.13 -21.22 3.82
C ALA A 381 -8.94 -22.43 4.33
N GLY A 382 -8.56 -23.63 3.89
CA GLY A 382 -9.10 -24.88 4.45
C GLY A 382 -8.89 -24.96 5.98
N PRO A 383 -9.66 -25.81 6.68
CA PRO A 383 -9.50 -26.00 8.12
C PRO A 383 -8.06 -26.42 8.45
N MET A 384 -7.48 -25.83 9.48
CA MET A 384 -6.11 -26.11 9.86
C MET A 384 -6.06 -27.37 10.74
N ALA A 385 -5.37 -28.42 10.30
CA ALA A 385 -5.13 -29.59 11.15
C ALA A 385 -4.47 -29.17 12.47
N ASP A 386 -4.95 -29.79 13.55
CA ASP A 386 -4.74 -29.37 14.94
C ASP A 386 -3.29 -28.93 15.24
N SER A 387 -3.15 -27.64 15.58
CA SER A 387 -1.87 -26.97 15.80
C SER A 387 -1.15 -27.47 17.05
N SER A 388 -1.81 -28.26 17.91
CA SER A 388 -1.24 -28.92 19.09
C SER A 388 0.05 -29.72 18.84
N ARG A 389 0.31 -30.13 17.59
CA ARG A 389 1.54 -30.86 17.19
C ARG A 389 2.69 -30.00 16.67
N ARG A 390 2.54 -28.68 16.49
CA ARG A 390 3.60 -27.81 15.92
C ARG A 390 4.51 -27.21 17.01
N SER A 391 5.49 -27.98 17.46
CA SER A 391 6.47 -27.61 18.48
C SER A 391 7.61 -26.67 18.03
N LEU A 392 7.44 -25.94 16.93
CA LEU A 392 8.49 -25.12 16.27
C LEU A 392 8.12 -23.65 16.05
N GLY A 393 7.52 -23.01 17.06
CA GLY A 393 7.64 -21.57 17.37
C GLY A 393 7.22 -20.48 16.36
N GLY A 394 6.93 -20.80 15.09
CA GLY A 394 6.59 -19.84 14.04
C GLY A 394 5.08 -19.72 13.78
N PRO A 395 4.62 -18.59 13.20
CA PRO A 395 3.23 -18.46 12.78
C PRO A 395 2.87 -19.50 11.71
N PRO A 396 1.64 -20.01 11.69
CA PRO A 396 1.20 -20.93 10.64
C PRO A 396 1.32 -20.28 9.25
N MET A 397 2.00 -20.96 8.34
CA MET A 397 2.07 -20.54 6.94
C MET A 397 0.84 -21.06 6.19
N LEU A 398 0.17 -20.20 5.45
CA LEU A 398 -0.84 -20.57 4.45
C LEU A 398 -0.18 -20.66 3.09
N GLN A 399 -0.41 -21.77 2.39
CA GLN A 399 -0.04 -21.93 0.99
C GLN A 399 -1.28 -21.65 0.13
N ILE A 400 -1.20 -20.56 -0.61
CA ILE A 400 -2.21 -20.07 -1.54
C ILE A 400 -1.76 -20.46 -2.94
N ARG A 401 -2.68 -20.90 -3.80
CA ARG A 401 -2.42 -21.14 -5.22
C ARG A 401 -3.34 -20.28 -6.07
N VAL A 402 -2.81 -19.81 -7.19
CA VAL A 402 -3.50 -19.01 -8.22
C VAL A 402 -2.98 -19.47 -9.57
N GLY A 403 -3.76 -20.28 -10.28
CA GLY A 403 -3.27 -20.98 -11.48
C GLY A 403 -2.09 -21.91 -11.15
N GLY A 404 -0.99 -21.77 -11.89
CA GLY A 404 0.27 -22.48 -11.61
C GLY A 404 1.06 -21.90 -10.43
N THR A 405 0.81 -20.65 -10.06
CA THR A 405 1.60 -19.91 -9.07
C THR A 405 1.24 -20.34 -7.65
N SER A 406 2.25 -20.61 -6.82
CA SER A 406 2.06 -20.90 -5.40
C SER A 406 2.74 -19.85 -4.53
N ILE A 407 1.97 -19.23 -3.65
CA ILE A 407 2.36 -18.11 -2.80
C ILE A 407 2.18 -18.54 -1.35
N THR A 408 3.23 -18.41 -0.54
CA THR A 408 3.16 -18.76 0.89
C THR A 408 3.13 -17.49 1.74
N ARG A 409 2.18 -17.39 2.69
CA ARG A 409 1.98 -16.22 3.55
C ARG A 409 1.84 -16.62 5.02
N PRO A 410 2.51 -15.96 5.98
CA PRO A 410 2.29 -16.21 7.40
C PRO A 410 0.90 -15.69 7.79
N ALA A 411 0.11 -16.51 8.49
CA ALA A 411 -1.17 -16.16 9.10
C ALA A 411 -1.06 -16.15 10.63
N ILE A 412 -1.86 -15.32 11.30
CA ILE A 412 -2.06 -15.35 12.76
C ILE A 412 -3.28 -16.24 13.03
N ALA A 413 -3.24 -17.48 12.55
CA ALA A 413 -4.32 -18.47 12.69
C ALA A 413 -4.30 -19.18 14.06
N THR A 414 -3.80 -18.50 15.09
CA THR A 414 -3.81 -18.93 16.49
C THR A 414 -4.30 -17.77 17.32
N SER A 415 -5.23 -18.02 18.24
CA SER A 415 -5.70 -16.99 19.18
C SER A 415 -4.53 -16.41 19.98
N LEU A 416 -4.46 -15.09 20.10
CA LEU A 416 -3.46 -14.41 20.90
C LEU A 416 -3.88 -14.43 22.37
N ALA A 417 -3.05 -14.99 23.25
CA ALA A 417 -3.32 -15.00 24.68
C ALA A 417 -3.24 -13.59 25.28
N ALA A 418 -4.33 -13.11 25.87
CA ALA A 418 -4.31 -11.92 26.72
C ALA A 418 -3.93 -12.31 28.15
N ALA A 419 -2.62 -12.35 28.42
CA ALA A 419 -2.07 -12.61 29.75
C ALA A 419 -1.57 -11.31 30.42
N PRO A 420 -1.46 -11.25 31.77
CA PRO A 420 -0.88 -10.10 32.47
C PRO A 420 0.55 -9.79 32.01
N PRO A 421 0.94 -8.51 31.83
CA PRO A 421 0.19 -7.29 32.15
C PRO A 421 -0.75 -6.80 31.03
N GLY A 422 -0.84 -7.49 29.90
CA GLY A 422 -1.59 -7.05 28.72
C GLY A 422 -1.12 -7.74 27.44
N LEU A 423 -2.01 -7.82 26.45
CA LEU A 423 -1.63 -8.13 25.07
C LEU A 423 -1.15 -6.85 24.38
N LEU A 424 0.13 -6.82 24.01
CA LEU A 424 0.69 -5.77 23.16
C LEU A 424 0.17 -5.91 21.73
N ILE A 425 -0.21 -4.77 21.14
CA ILE A 425 -0.79 -4.69 19.81
C ILE A 425 0.04 -3.72 18.95
N GLY A 426 0.41 -4.19 17.77
CA GLY A 426 1.28 -3.50 16.81
C GLY A 426 2.45 -4.37 16.32
N PRO A 427 3.33 -3.81 15.46
CA PRO A 427 3.21 -2.49 14.85
C PRO A 427 2.02 -2.40 13.89
N LEU A 428 1.52 -1.20 13.62
CA LEU A 428 0.60 -0.99 12.51
C LEU A 428 1.37 -1.00 11.18
N HIS A 429 0.75 -1.52 10.14
CA HIS A 429 1.25 -1.61 8.78
C HIS A 429 0.66 -0.48 7.94
N ALA A 430 1.44 0.10 7.03
CA ALA A 430 0.89 1.02 6.03
C ALA A 430 0.04 0.23 5.02
N ASP A 431 -0.88 0.91 4.32
CA ASP A 431 -1.71 0.28 3.30
C ASP A 431 -0.90 -0.37 2.17
N LEU A 432 -1.50 -1.41 1.57
CA LEU A 432 -1.01 -2.00 0.34
C LEU A 432 -1.09 -0.99 -0.80
N THR A 433 -0.01 -0.90 -1.56
CA THR A 433 0.08 -0.12 -2.79
C THR A 433 -0.04 -1.01 -4.02
N GLY A 434 -0.40 -0.44 -5.17
CA GLY A 434 -0.34 -1.11 -6.46
C GLY A 434 1.04 -1.70 -6.74
N TRP A 435 2.13 -1.03 -6.33
CA TRP A 435 3.48 -1.57 -6.41
C TRP A 435 3.68 -2.81 -5.53
N ALA A 436 3.21 -2.78 -4.28
CA ALA A 436 3.33 -3.93 -3.38
C ALA A 436 2.59 -5.14 -3.95
N ILE A 437 1.39 -4.94 -4.51
CA ILE A 437 0.60 -6.02 -5.14
C ILE A 437 1.23 -6.48 -6.45
N ALA A 438 1.74 -5.58 -7.30
CA ALA A 438 2.50 -5.96 -8.50
C ALA A 438 3.74 -6.81 -8.16
N ALA A 439 4.38 -6.58 -7.02
CA ALA A 439 5.47 -7.39 -6.46
C ALA A 439 5.01 -8.65 -5.71
N GLY A 440 3.75 -9.09 -5.86
CA GLY A 440 3.20 -10.30 -5.25
C GLY A 440 2.59 -10.13 -3.84
N ALA A 441 2.59 -8.92 -3.31
CA ALA A 441 2.06 -8.48 -2.00
C ALA A 441 2.82 -8.99 -0.75
N ASN A 442 3.84 -8.22 -0.35
CA ASN A 442 4.24 -8.02 1.05
C ASN A 442 4.22 -6.51 1.33
N ALA A 443 3.50 -6.04 2.35
CA ALA A 443 3.66 -4.67 2.82
C ALA A 443 4.81 -4.60 3.83
N PRO A 444 5.73 -3.62 3.74
CA PRO A 444 6.68 -3.38 4.82
C PRO A 444 5.92 -2.95 6.09
N PRO A 445 6.40 -3.29 7.30
CA PRO A 445 5.91 -2.66 8.52
C PRO A 445 6.11 -1.15 8.44
N MET A 446 5.20 -0.36 9.01
CA MET A 446 5.29 1.09 8.91
C MET A 446 6.44 1.61 9.79
N ALA A 447 7.59 1.87 9.19
CA ALA A 447 8.74 2.52 9.82
C ALA A 447 8.51 4.05 10.01
N SER A 448 7.31 4.44 10.45
CA SER A 448 6.96 5.84 10.68
C SER A 448 7.42 6.29 12.06
N PRO A 449 8.01 7.48 12.20
CA PRO A 449 8.26 8.09 13.52
C PRO A 449 6.94 8.42 14.25
N LEU A 450 5.81 8.51 13.55
CA LEU A 450 4.47 8.68 14.14
C LEU A 450 3.86 7.34 14.57
N GLY A 451 4.64 6.53 15.29
CA GLY A 451 4.23 5.20 15.72
C GLY A 451 2.96 5.19 16.56
N THR A 452 2.16 4.13 16.39
CA THR A 452 1.02 3.79 17.23
C THR A 452 1.39 2.60 18.10
N LYS A 453 1.11 2.67 19.39
CA LYS A 453 1.22 1.53 20.33
C LYS A 453 -0.15 1.27 20.94
N ALA A 454 -0.48 0.00 21.16
CA ALA A 454 -1.68 -0.36 21.88
C ALA A 454 -1.44 -1.52 22.85
N LEU A 455 -2.22 -1.55 23.94
CA LEU A 455 -2.18 -2.58 24.98
C LEU A 455 -3.61 -2.91 25.40
N LEU A 456 -4.04 -4.15 25.15
CA LEU A 456 -5.30 -4.67 25.68
C LEU A 456 -5.03 -5.30 27.05
N TYR A 457 -5.72 -4.83 28.09
CA TYR A 457 -5.55 -5.32 29.45
C TYR A 457 -6.90 -5.37 30.20
N ARG A 458 -6.97 -6.15 31.28
CA ARG A 458 -8.16 -6.19 32.16
C ARG A 458 -8.00 -5.18 33.28
N ASN A 459 -8.96 -4.26 33.44
CA ASN A 459 -8.92 -3.32 34.56
C ASN A 459 -9.40 -4.00 35.85
N THR A 460 -8.52 -4.14 36.83
CA THR A 460 -8.82 -4.78 38.14
C THR A 460 -9.10 -3.76 39.25
N ALA A 461 -8.97 -2.46 38.98
CA ALA A 461 -9.12 -1.42 40.00
C ALA A 461 -10.59 -1.08 40.25
N SER A 462 -11.26 -1.88 41.10
CA SER A 462 -12.61 -1.60 41.60
C SER A 462 -12.66 -0.46 42.65
N GLY A 463 -11.54 0.20 42.94
CA GLY A 463 -11.35 1.02 44.15
C GLY A 463 -11.46 2.53 44.00
N GLU A 464 -11.30 3.10 42.80
CA GLU A 464 -11.37 4.55 42.59
C GLU A 464 -12.54 4.93 41.66
N ALA A 465 -13.73 4.99 42.25
CA ALA A 465 -14.89 5.63 41.65
C ALA A 465 -14.55 7.10 41.32
N HIS A 466 -14.22 7.37 40.06
CA HIS A 466 -14.00 8.73 39.58
C HIS A 466 -15.29 9.53 39.77
N THR A 467 -15.19 10.70 40.40
CA THR A 467 -16.32 11.46 40.97
C THR A 467 -17.17 12.21 39.94
N GLY A 468 -17.26 11.73 38.70
CA GLY A 468 -18.23 12.16 37.70
C GLY A 468 -19.36 11.13 37.63
N ALA A 469 -20.57 11.53 38.03
CA ALA A 469 -21.72 10.65 38.27
C ALA A 469 -21.90 9.51 37.25
N PRO A 470 -21.56 8.26 37.60
CA PRO A 470 -21.84 7.10 36.77
C PRO A 470 -23.28 6.63 37.00
N ASP A 471 -23.91 6.14 35.94
CA ASP A 471 -25.15 5.36 36.03
C ASP A 471 -24.84 4.05 36.78
N GLU A 472 -25.47 3.83 37.94
CA GLU A 472 -25.13 2.76 38.90
C GLU A 472 -25.28 1.33 38.36
N SER A 473 -25.79 1.16 37.13
CA SER A 473 -26.03 -0.14 36.50
C SER A 473 -24.80 -0.81 35.84
N SER A 474 -23.62 -0.18 35.80
CA SER A 474 -22.45 -0.74 35.09
C SER A 474 -21.08 -0.47 35.73
N ALA A 475 -20.76 -1.17 36.82
CA ALA A 475 -19.39 -1.22 37.33
C ALA A 475 -18.43 -1.84 36.27
N PRO A 476 -17.36 -1.16 35.83
CA PRO A 476 -16.56 -1.60 34.69
C PRO A 476 -15.51 -2.66 35.08
N THR A 477 -15.95 -3.87 35.40
CA THR A 477 -15.09 -5.07 35.51
C THR A 477 -14.70 -5.59 34.11
N GLY A 478 -14.19 -4.69 33.27
CA GLY A 478 -14.08 -4.86 31.82
C GLY A 478 -12.66 -4.88 31.29
N TRP A 479 -12.56 -5.26 30.01
CA TRP A 479 -11.36 -5.11 29.23
C TRP A 479 -11.20 -3.67 28.76
N THR A 480 -9.97 -3.17 28.75
CA THR A 480 -9.63 -1.82 28.31
C THR A 480 -8.51 -1.89 27.29
N LEU A 481 -8.69 -1.17 26.18
CA LEU A 481 -7.62 -0.94 25.21
C LEU A 481 -7.00 0.43 25.49
N TYR A 482 -5.75 0.42 25.93
CA TYR A 482 -4.90 1.61 25.91
C TYR A 482 -4.34 1.80 24.51
N VAL A 483 -4.36 3.04 24.01
CA VAL A 483 -3.70 3.45 22.76
C VAL A 483 -2.82 4.67 23.00
N GLU A 484 -1.63 4.68 22.42
CA GLU A 484 -0.69 5.83 22.36
C GLU A 484 -0.40 6.13 20.88
N CYS A 485 -0.58 7.38 20.48
CA CYS A 485 -0.43 7.85 19.10
C CYS A 485 0.48 9.07 19.08
N ALA A 486 1.67 8.94 18.48
CA ALA A 486 2.56 10.08 18.26
C ALA A 486 1.95 11.04 17.23
N THR A 487 1.88 12.33 17.55
CA THR A 487 1.30 13.38 16.70
C THR A 487 2.33 13.98 15.77
N ALA A 488 1.89 14.34 14.56
CA ALA A 488 2.71 15.15 13.66
C ALA A 488 2.97 16.53 14.29
N PRO A 489 4.18 17.11 14.15
CA PRO A 489 4.44 18.48 14.58
C PRO A 489 3.44 19.45 13.93
N ARG A 490 2.68 20.21 14.74
CA ARG A 490 1.69 21.18 14.26
C ARG A 490 2.36 22.24 13.39
N ARG A 491 2.11 22.21 12.08
CA ARG A 491 2.69 23.15 11.11
C ARG A 491 1.73 24.32 10.85
N GLY A 492 1.66 25.24 11.81
CA GLY A 492 0.80 26.43 11.78
C GLY A 492 -0.53 26.27 12.52
N GLU A 493 -1.07 27.38 13.03
CA GLU A 493 -2.21 27.44 13.99
C GLU A 493 -3.59 27.29 13.34
N SER A 494 -3.74 26.45 12.30
CA SER A 494 -5.07 26.19 11.72
C SER A 494 -5.82 25.13 12.54
N GLU A 495 -6.80 25.57 13.35
CA GLU A 495 -7.55 24.78 14.36
C GLU A 495 -8.24 23.49 13.86
N THR A 496 -8.27 23.22 12.55
CA THR A 496 -8.97 22.05 11.98
C THR A 496 -8.21 20.71 12.10
N THR A 497 -6.99 20.69 12.65
CA THR A 497 -6.17 19.46 12.71
C THR A 497 -6.68 18.41 13.70
N GLU A 498 -7.38 18.82 14.77
CA GLU A 498 -7.82 17.91 15.84
C GLU A 498 -8.89 16.89 15.42
N VAL A 499 -9.53 17.11 14.25
CA VAL A 499 -10.56 16.21 13.69
C VAL A 499 -9.94 15.03 12.91
N ARG A 500 -8.64 15.06 12.61
CA ARG A 500 -8.01 14.18 11.62
C ARG A 500 -7.31 12.95 12.19
N ASP A 501 -6.52 13.12 13.26
CA ASP A 501 -5.86 11.98 13.92
C ASP A 501 -6.91 11.18 14.70
N GLN A 502 -7.12 9.92 14.33
CA GLN A 502 -8.15 9.08 14.94
C GLN A 502 -7.78 7.60 14.81
N VAL A 503 -8.12 6.83 15.84
CA VAL A 503 -8.00 5.38 15.88
C VAL A 503 -9.38 4.75 15.82
N ARG A 504 -9.55 3.71 14.99
CA ARG A 504 -10.73 2.83 15.04
C ARG A 504 -10.35 1.48 15.60
N ILE A 505 -11.19 0.97 16.49
CA ILE A 505 -11.01 -0.29 17.19
C ILE A 505 -12.12 -1.24 16.73
N TRP A 506 -11.76 -2.25 15.96
CA TRP A 506 -12.69 -3.16 15.29
C TRP A 506 -12.91 -4.42 16.11
N ILE A 507 -14.15 -4.63 16.53
CA ILE A 507 -14.53 -5.66 17.51
C ILE A 507 -15.86 -6.33 17.16
N GLY A 508 -16.12 -7.46 17.82
CA GLY A 508 -17.31 -8.27 17.59
C GLY A 508 -17.19 -9.26 16.42
N PRO A 509 -18.22 -10.10 16.22
CA PRO A 509 -18.17 -11.27 15.33
C PRO A 509 -18.03 -10.89 13.85
N SER A 510 -17.76 -11.88 13.00
CA SER A 510 -17.57 -11.64 11.56
C SER A 510 -18.81 -11.15 10.83
N ASN A 511 -19.99 -11.57 11.27
CA ASN A 511 -21.28 -11.19 10.69
C ASN A 511 -21.85 -9.86 11.23
N ALA A 512 -21.30 -9.32 12.32
CA ALA A 512 -21.73 -8.05 12.93
C ALA A 512 -20.54 -7.26 13.52
N PRO A 513 -19.54 -6.86 12.70
CA PRO A 513 -18.41 -6.07 13.14
C PRO A 513 -18.85 -4.65 13.56
N ARG A 514 -18.24 -4.15 14.63
CA ARG A 514 -18.43 -2.79 15.15
C ARG A 514 -17.09 -2.10 15.20
N ALA A 515 -17.03 -0.82 14.83
CA ALA A 515 -15.85 0.00 14.99
C ALA A 515 -16.08 1.06 16.09
N LEU A 516 -15.17 1.14 17.06
CA LEU A 516 -15.14 2.23 18.04
C LEU A 516 -14.09 3.24 17.60
N ARG A 517 -14.52 4.42 17.16
CA ARG A 517 -13.65 5.51 16.72
C ARG A 517 -13.37 6.47 17.86
N VAL A 518 -12.09 6.69 18.15
CA VAL A 518 -11.58 7.56 19.22
C VAL A 518 -10.57 8.56 18.66
N GLY A 519 -10.67 9.82 19.10
CA GLY A 519 -9.70 10.88 18.78
C GLY A 519 -9.00 11.44 20.02
N PRO A 520 -8.12 12.46 19.87
CA PRO A 520 -7.32 13.04 20.95
C PRO A 520 -8.15 13.60 22.11
N ASN A 521 -9.38 14.06 21.83
CA ASN A 521 -10.33 14.57 22.82
C ASN A 521 -11.03 13.47 23.65
N GLY A 522 -10.76 12.18 23.38
CA GLY A 522 -11.38 11.05 24.06
C GLY A 522 -12.83 10.77 23.69
N ALA A 523 -13.46 11.49 22.76
CA ALA A 523 -14.82 11.18 22.33
C ALA A 523 -14.85 9.82 21.62
N VAL A 524 -15.75 8.92 22.05
CA VAL A 524 -15.90 7.56 21.48
C VAL A 524 -17.19 7.48 20.67
N PHE A 525 -17.04 7.29 19.37
CA PHE A 525 -18.14 7.06 18.45
C PHE A 525 -18.22 5.59 18.06
N GLU A 526 -19.41 5.03 18.06
CA GLU A 526 -19.69 3.73 17.44
C GLU A 526 -20.05 3.93 15.97
N GLU A 527 -19.32 3.23 15.10
CA GLU A 527 -19.59 3.15 13.67
C GLU A 527 -20.02 1.71 13.34
N GLY A 528 -21.30 1.54 13.02
CA GLY A 528 -21.83 0.26 12.56
C GLY A 528 -21.55 0.08 11.08
N VAL A 529 -21.00 -1.07 10.68
CA VAL A 529 -20.83 -1.38 9.25
C VAL A 529 -22.05 -2.09 8.71
N ARG A 530 -22.61 -1.58 7.62
CA ARG A 530 -23.70 -2.22 6.88
C ARG A 530 -23.17 -2.63 5.51
N GLU A 531 -23.27 -3.92 5.19
CA GLU A 531 -23.07 -4.40 3.83
C GLU A 531 -24.29 -4.01 2.99
N SER A 532 -24.10 -3.22 1.93
CA SER A 532 -25.20 -2.87 1.03
C SER A 532 -25.62 -4.10 0.20
N ARG A 533 -26.78 -4.02 -0.45
CA ARG A 533 -27.26 -5.07 -1.38
C ARG A 533 -26.33 -5.31 -2.57
N PHE A 534 -25.37 -4.42 -2.81
CA PHE A 534 -24.38 -4.53 -3.89
C PHE A 534 -22.99 -4.95 -3.38
N GLY A 535 -22.85 -5.33 -2.10
CA GLY A 535 -21.59 -5.73 -1.47
C GLY A 535 -20.68 -4.56 -1.06
N GLU A 536 -20.92 -3.35 -1.58
CA GLU A 536 -20.29 -2.14 -1.05
C GLU A 536 -20.70 -1.98 0.43
N ARG A 537 -19.74 -2.03 1.35
CA ARG A 537 -20.02 -1.74 2.76
C ARG A 537 -20.13 -0.22 2.93
N GLN A 538 -21.02 0.23 3.79
CA GLN A 538 -21.18 1.63 4.12
C GLN A 538 -21.21 1.78 5.64
N TYR A 539 -20.55 2.83 6.13
CA TYR A 539 -20.62 3.22 7.53
C TYR A 539 -22.02 3.78 7.83
N ALA A 540 -22.66 3.27 8.88
CA ALA A 540 -23.76 3.97 9.51
C ALA A 540 -23.25 5.29 10.12
N PRO A 541 -24.08 6.35 10.21
CA PRO A 541 -23.69 7.61 10.84
C PRO A 541 -23.10 7.37 12.25
N PRO A 542 -21.94 7.96 12.57
CA PRO A 542 -21.25 7.71 13.84
C PRO A 542 -22.12 8.15 15.03
N LYS A 543 -22.38 7.23 15.95
CA LYS A 543 -23.15 7.49 17.17
C LYS A 543 -22.19 7.74 18.32
N LEU A 544 -22.25 8.91 18.97
CA LEU A 544 -21.52 9.13 20.22
C LEU A 544 -22.07 8.16 21.28
N ILE A 545 -21.20 7.30 21.83
CA ILE A 545 -21.57 6.32 22.86
C ILE A 545 -20.95 6.62 24.23
N GLY A 546 -19.97 7.52 24.29
CA GLY A 546 -19.36 7.95 25.55
C GLY A 546 -18.06 8.72 25.34
N THR A 547 -17.30 8.85 26.43
CA THR A 547 -15.94 9.41 26.42
C THR A 547 -14.98 8.43 27.07
N ALA A 548 -13.86 8.16 26.39
CA ALA A 548 -12.69 7.53 26.95
C ALA A 548 -11.92 8.56 27.79
N ARG A 549 -11.21 8.09 28.82
CA ARG A 549 -10.13 8.88 29.42
C ARG A 549 -9.10 9.13 28.30
N ALA A 550 -8.70 10.37 28.11
CA ALA A 550 -7.67 10.75 27.14
C ALA A 550 -6.68 11.76 27.75
N HIS A 551 -5.44 11.72 27.28
CA HIS A 551 -4.34 12.59 27.72
C HIS A 551 -3.58 13.07 26.48
N ILE A 552 -3.52 14.39 26.29
CA ILE A 552 -2.78 15.04 25.18
C ILE A 552 -1.46 15.59 25.72
N GLN A 553 -0.38 15.37 24.97
CA GLN A 553 0.97 15.88 25.21
C GLN A 553 1.46 16.60 23.95
N ALA A 554 2.66 17.20 24.01
CA ALA A 554 3.19 17.98 22.89
C ALA A 554 3.49 17.13 21.63
N ASP A 555 3.91 15.87 21.80
CA ASP A 555 4.36 14.96 20.74
C ASP A 555 3.45 13.72 20.56
N ARG A 556 2.41 13.57 21.37
CA ARG A 556 1.48 12.43 21.33
C ARG A 556 0.14 12.72 22.00
N TRP A 557 -0.83 11.84 21.76
CA TRP A 557 -1.98 11.66 22.64
C TRP A 557 -2.13 10.18 23.02
N SER A 558 -2.89 9.92 24.08
CA SER A 558 -3.24 8.57 24.50
C SER A 558 -4.68 8.51 25.00
N ALA A 559 -5.31 7.34 24.85
CA ALA A 559 -6.67 7.10 25.31
C ALA A 559 -6.84 5.69 25.91
N TRP A 560 -7.81 5.55 26.80
CA TRP A 560 -8.18 4.29 27.46
C TRP A 560 -9.64 3.97 27.12
N VAL A 561 -9.85 3.09 26.13
CA VAL A 561 -11.17 2.75 25.59
C VAL A 561 -11.67 1.46 26.22
N SER A 562 -12.81 1.53 26.93
CA SER A 562 -13.49 0.35 27.46
C SER A 562 -14.05 -0.51 26.32
N ILE A 563 -13.74 -1.81 26.32
CA ILE A 563 -14.33 -2.77 25.39
C ILE A 563 -15.72 -3.17 25.89
N PRO A 564 -16.80 -2.95 25.13
CA PRO A 564 -18.15 -3.35 25.52
C PRO A 564 -18.23 -4.87 25.71
N ALA A 565 -18.89 -5.34 26.76
CA ALA A 565 -19.10 -6.78 26.99
C ALA A 565 -19.81 -7.47 25.82
N SER A 566 -20.67 -6.74 25.09
CA SER A 566 -21.37 -7.20 23.87
C SER A 566 -20.47 -7.36 22.63
N ALA A 567 -19.16 -7.08 22.74
CA ALA A 567 -18.18 -7.34 21.71
C ALA A 567 -17.32 -8.60 21.98
N ILE A 568 -17.47 -9.22 23.16
CA ILE A 568 -16.85 -10.49 23.51
C ILE A 568 -17.74 -11.62 22.96
N GLU A 569 -17.15 -12.55 22.21
CA GLU A 569 -17.84 -13.68 21.58
C GLU A 569 -18.16 -14.80 22.59
N ALA A 570 -18.93 -15.81 22.14
CA ALA A 570 -19.28 -16.97 22.97
C ALA A 570 -18.04 -17.84 23.24
N GLY A 571 -17.72 -18.02 24.52
CA GLY A 571 -16.38 -18.49 24.95
C GLY A 571 -15.40 -17.31 24.91
N PRO A 572 -14.65 -17.04 25.99
CA PRO A 572 -14.03 -15.73 26.30
C PRO A 572 -12.99 -15.27 25.27
N SER A 573 -13.50 -14.74 24.15
CA SER A 573 -12.75 -14.46 22.94
C SER A 573 -13.15 -13.09 22.40
N LEU A 574 -12.18 -12.33 21.90
CA LEU A 574 -12.41 -11.04 21.27
C LEU A 574 -11.75 -11.03 19.91
N ARG A 575 -12.53 -10.91 18.84
CA ARG A 575 -11.99 -10.46 17.55
C ARG A 575 -11.56 -9.00 17.70
N LEU A 576 -10.31 -8.71 17.36
CA LEU A 576 -9.73 -7.37 17.49
C LEU A 576 -8.90 -7.01 16.26
N GLY A 577 -9.14 -5.82 15.73
CA GLY A 577 -8.32 -5.15 14.71
C GLY A 577 -8.26 -3.65 15.02
N ILE A 578 -7.24 -2.96 14.50
CA ILE A 578 -7.08 -1.52 14.71
C ILE A 578 -6.71 -0.87 13.38
N ASP A 579 -7.37 0.25 13.03
CA ASP A 579 -6.83 1.21 12.06
C ASP A 579 -6.60 2.58 12.70
N ARG A 580 -5.70 3.35 12.08
CA ARG A 580 -5.46 4.75 12.41
C ARG A 580 -5.31 5.55 11.13
N VAL A 581 -6.00 6.68 11.07
CA VAL A 581 -5.66 7.80 10.18
C VAL A 581 -4.89 8.79 11.05
N ASP A 582 -3.64 9.08 10.72
CA ASP A 582 -2.82 10.02 11.50
C ASP A 582 -3.13 11.50 11.18
N GLY A 583 -2.53 12.42 11.92
CA GLY A 583 -2.74 13.87 11.73
C GLY A 583 -2.33 14.43 10.36
N LEU A 584 -1.59 13.68 9.54
CA LEU A 584 -1.25 14.03 8.17
C LEU A 584 -2.26 13.44 7.16
N GLY A 585 -3.08 12.48 7.60
CA GLY A 585 -4.05 11.76 6.78
C GLY A 585 -3.58 10.38 6.33
N ARG A 586 -2.44 9.88 6.84
CA ARG A 586 -1.91 8.58 6.45
C ARG A 586 -2.63 7.47 7.19
N HIS A 587 -3.04 6.46 6.46
CA HIS A 587 -3.76 5.32 6.98
C HIS A 587 -2.81 4.15 7.30
N SER A 588 -3.07 3.45 8.40
CA SER A 588 -2.30 2.29 8.84
C SER A 588 -3.14 1.35 9.70
N ALA A 589 -2.84 0.06 9.67
CA ALA A 589 -3.72 -1.00 10.17
C ALA A 589 -2.98 -2.17 10.83
N TRP A 590 -3.63 -2.85 11.77
CA TRP A 590 -3.18 -4.07 12.44
C TRP A 590 -4.36 -5.05 12.55
N PRO A 591 -4.15 -6.37 12.33
CA PRO A 591 -2.87 -7.09 12.19
C PRO A 591 -2.27 -7.05 10.78
N ARG A 592 -3.00 -6.53 9.78
CA ARG A 592 -2.61 -6.55 8.37
C ARG A 592 -2.69 -5.17 7.75
N PRO A 593 -1.86 -4.91 6.71
CA PRO A 593 -2.08 -3.76 5.84
C PRO A 593 -3.46 -3.86 5.17
N MET A 594 -4.11 -2.72 4.95
CA MET A 594 -5.39 -2.65 4.26
C MET A 594 -5.20 -2.26 2.78
N LEU A 595 -6.21 -2.47 1.95
CA LEU A 595 -6.33 -1.70 0.70
C LEU A 595 -6.86 -0.29 1.05
N PRO A 596 -6.52 0.77 0.30
CA PRO A 596 -6.94 2.14 0.65
C PRO A 596 -8.46 2.36 0.73
N TRP A 597 -9.26 1.59 -0.01
CA TRP A 597 -10.73 1.59 0.02
C TRP A 597 -11.32 0.48 0.92
N GLN A 598 -10.49 -0.31 1.60
CA GLN A 598 -10.96 -1.34 2.52
C GLN A 598 -11.56 -0.67 3.76
N ILE A 599 -12.72 -1.15 4.19
CA ILE A 599 -13.49 -0.44 5.22
C ILE A 599 -13.04 -0.74 6.64
N GLY A 600 -12.60 -1.96 6.94
CA GLY A 600 -12.00 -2.29 8.22
C GLY A 600 -10.82 -3.23 8.05
N PRO A 601 -9.88 -3.26 9.01
CA PRO A 601 -8.72 -4.13 8.98
C PRO A 601 -9.15 -5.59 9.08
N GLY A 602 -8.19 -6.49 8.82
CA GLY A 602 -8.28 -7.83 9.38
C GLY A 602 -8.45 -7.79 10.90
N ARG A 603 -8.84 -8.91 11.49
CA ARG A 603 -8.85 -9.06 12.94
C ARG A 603 -8.00 -10.27 13.30
N VAL A 604 -7.53 -10.32 14.53
CA VAL A 604 -7.09 -11.57 15.17
C VAL A 604 -8.12 -11.97 16.21
N ILE A 605 -8.13 -13.23 16.61
CA ILE A 605 -8.84 -13.66 17.81
C ILE A 605 -7.89 -13.48 19.00
N VAL A 606 -8.42 -12.94 20.09
CA VAL A 606 -7.72 -12.79 21.37
C VAL A 606 -8.42 -13.66 22.41
N ASP A 607 -7.67 -14.56 23.06
CA ASP A 607 -8.16 -15.42 24.14
C ASP A 607 -8.05 -14.71 25.49
N LEU A 608 -9.20 -14.34 26.04
CA LEU A 608 -9.37 -13.63 27.30
C LEU A 608 -9.40 -14.58 28.51
N SER A 609 -9.50 -15.90 28.32
CA SER A 609 -9.46 -16.88 29.42
C SER A 609 -8.08 -16.99 30.08
N THR A 610 -7.03 -16.67 29.31
CA THR A 610 -5.63 -16.73 29.78
C THR A 610 -5.30 -15.68 30.85
N TRP A 611 -6.21 -14.74 31.12
CA TRP A 611 -6.08 -13.77 32.20
C TRP A 611 -6.50 -14.35 33.56
N THR A 612 -5.64 -15.18 34.15
CA THR A 612 -5.76 -15.61 35.54
C THR A 612 -5.03 -14.63 36.46
N LEU A 613 -5.73 -14.13 37.49
CA LEU A 613 -5.09 -13.29 38.51
C LEU A 613 -4.38 -14.15 39.58
N PRO A 614 -3.19 -13.75 40.06
CA PRO A 614 -2.56 -14.39 41.22
C PRO A 614 -3.45 -14.29 42.47
N GLY A 615 -4.22 -15.34 42.74
CA GLY A 615 -5.17 -15.41 43.85
C GLY A 615 -6.51 -16.08 43.52
N GLU A 616 -6.99 -16.02 42.26
CA GLU A 616 -8.30 -16.61 41.89
C GLU A 616 -8.34 -18.15 42.07
N HIS A 617 -7.20 -18.83 41.97
CA HIS A 617 -7.10 -20.28 42.21
C HIS A 617 -7.02 -20.71 43.69
N LEU A 618 -6.95 -19.78 44.65
CA LEU A 618 -6.81 -20.11 46.08
C LEU A 618 -8.17 -20.24 46.82
N GLY A 619 -9.30 -20.00 46.13
CA GLY A 619 -10.63 -19.95 46.74
C GLY A 619 -11.32 -21.32 46.94
N THR A 620 -10.90 -22.37 46.23
CA THR A 620 -11.49 -23.72 46.32
C THR A 620 -10.59 -24.69 47.07
N THR A 621 -10.14 -24.33 48.27
CA THR A 621 -9.80 -25.35 49.26
C THR A 621 -11.08 -26.11 49.60
N GLU A 622 -11.13 -27.40 49.26
CA GLU A 622 -12.25 -28.26 49.57
C GLU A 622 -12.59 -28.16 51.07
N SER A 623 -13.80 -27.68 51.36
CA SER A 623 -14.44 -27.88 52.64
C SER A 623 -14.79 -29.36 52.78
N THR A 624 -13.77 -30.19 52.99
CA THR A 624 -13.92 -31.59 53.39
C THR A 624 -14.59 -31.63 54.77
N GLY A 625 -15.92 -31.69 54.75
CA GLY A 625 -16.73 -31.79 55.95
C GLY A 625 -16.30 -33.02 56.77
N ARG A 626 -16.08 -32.78 58.06
CA ARG A 626 -16.03 -33.80 59.12
C ARG A 626 -17.22 -33.60 60.04
#